data_AF-A0A496UJE2-F1
#
_entry.id   AF-A0A496UJE2-F1
#
_cell.length_a   1.000
_cell.length_b   1.000
_cell.length_c   1.000
_cell.angle_alpha   90.00
_cell.angle_beta   90.00
_cell.angle_gamma   90.00
#
_symmetry.space_group_name_H-M   'P 1'
#
loop_
_entity.id
_entity.type
_entity.pdbx_description
1 polymer ?
#
loop_
_entity_poly.entity_id
_entity_poly.type
_entity_poly.pdbx_seq_one_letter_code
_entity_poly.pdbx_strand_id
1 'polypeptide(L)'
;MNSLTIGQLDLSSPYDTFVPSGLSGSWKRTLYLSATDKAACFWETLWAVPYDSLNSDPLIIGSVTADARPLLTAGSINELATQDNSFYWDNTNQTIYISFDLYNQYYMFGSITLGESFSFVNRAQLDDAGFPTDSTLDGFYFDPRLKTGTVNDEQTADDLGQNKMTFDSFSFDIDTSDGQYDNVRPQVIGQGGRILYGESEDKLTFDDLEVIRFGVVTNVSYPDGNTLRAFIEDPRKSWANKVNTETLNQTLWPNLDDKNVDKFIPLVIGTQDNVPTVQVDTTKFLFSTETYGDVTASTVYVDKVSTSFTDNLDGTVTISGYTDGDVTIDAVGIDKGNIAEIVIWLLDEFIGLQYNTTNYNTTEVQEIIDAAYDGGIYFGTDGTSVQEAIDFLLGSINARIYTQSSKYTMRDLNDRTPVYELSDDELLKIPAPWEFDSKSFFSSIRVKYRKQWEEKEYYELFDNSKRSEALENNAVEVPFEIETALRTSTNAQSIATQRYLRGILAQQLVHISLATSITAELYDYIYFTHNRRGVSTPITERAIYEVIAISKINKTMTLLYIEDSPAPPAPIVIPIGAEEMFNDDMFNDNFMRGTL
;
A
#
# COMPACT_ATOMS: atom_id res chain seq x y z
N MET A 1 14.22 -12.49 -24.96
CA MET A 1 13.25 -12.42 -23.86
C MET A 1 11.96 -11.83 -24.39
N ASN A 2 10.88 -12.58 -24.26
CA ASN A 2 9.53 -12.18 -24.60
C ASN A 2 8.92 -11.49 -23.36
N SER A 3 8.78 -10.18 -23.40
CA SER A 3 7.93 -9.41 -22.48
C SER A 3 6.47 -9.35 -22.95
N LEU A 4 5.55 -9.37 -22.01
CA LEU A 4 4.12 -9.18 -22.27
C LEU A 4 3.58 -8.14 -21.29
N THR A 5 2.80 -7.20 -21.81
CA THR A 5 2.11 -6.19 -21.00
C THR A 5 0.64 -6.27 -21.31
N ILE A 6 -0.17 -6.30 -20.26
CA ILE A 6 -1.62 -6.31 -20.38
C ILE A 6 -2.19 -5.13 -19.59
N GLY A 7 -2.92 -4.26 -20.28
CA GLY A 7 -3.75 -3.23 -19.65
C GLY A 7 -5.16 -3.77 -19.47
N GLN A 8 -5.74 -3.62 -18.28
CA GLN A 8 -7.11 -4.05 -17.98
C GLN A 8 -7.95 -2.89 -17.48
N LEU A 9 -9.20 -2.81 -17.97
CA LEU A 9 -10.22 -1.84 -17.55
C LEU A 9 -11.50 -2.60 -17.19
N ASP A 10 -12.02 -2.36 -16.00
CA ASP A 10 -13.31 -2.88 -15.56
C ASP A 10 -14.44 -1.97 -16.06
N LEU A 11 -15.57 -2.54 -16.47
CA LEU A 11 -16.73 -1.85 -17.06
C LEU A 11 -17.98 -2.09 -16.25
N SER A 12 -18.64 -1.02 -15.79
CA SER A 12 -19.93 -1.07 -15.09
C SER A 12 -21.15 -1.17 -16.03
N SER A 13 -21.03 -1.89 -17.14
CA SER A 13 -22.22 -2.20 -17.93
C SER A 13 -23.03 -3.29 -17.22
N PRO A 14 -24.36 -3.18 -17.10
CA PRO A 14 -25.20 -4.28 -16.64
C PRO A 14 -25.20 -5.40 -17.67
N TYR A 15 -24.12 -6.18 -17.67
CA TYR A 15 -24.02 -7.41 -18.45
C TYR A 15 -24.97 -8.42 -17.80
N ASP A 16 -24.79 -8.58 -16.48
CA ASP A 16 -25.20 -9.78 -15.81
C ASP A 16 -25.79 -9.48 -14.42
N THR A 17 -27.11 -9.64 -14.29
CA THR A 17 -27.84 -9.63 -13.01
C THR A 17 -27.69 -10.95 -12.27
N PHE A 18 -27.21 -10.91 -11.03
CA PHE A 18 -27.19 -12.05 -10.12
C PHE A 18 -28.40 -12.00 -9.19
N VAL A 19 -28.90 -13.17 -8.82
CA VAL A 19 -30.05 -13.33 -7.93
C VAL A 19 -29.60 -13.96 -6.62
N PRO A 20 -30.32 -13.77 -5.50
CA PRO A 20 -29.97 -14.40 -4.23
C PRO A 20 -29.76 -15.91 -4.38
N SER A 21 -28.64 -16.41 -3.85
CA SER A 21 -28.27 -17.81 -4.04
C SER A 21 -29.14 -18.78 -3.23
N GLY A 22 -29.71 -18.27 -2.13
CA GLY A 22 -30.36 -19.02 -1.06
C GLY A 22 -29.55 -19.01 0.25
N LEU A 23 -28.26 -18.66 0.21
CA LEU A 23 -27.43 -18.39 1.39
C LEU A 23 -27.48 -16.90 1.73
N SER A 24 -27.48 -16.57 3.01
CA SER A 24 -27.48 -15.18 3.49
C SER A 24 -26.28 -14.42 2.92
N GLY A 25 -26.48 -13.20 2.42
CA GLY A 25 -25.40 -12.35 1.91
C GLY A 25 -24.73 -12.88 0.63
N SER A 26 -25.40 -13.73 -0.14
CA SER A 26 -24.82 -14.26 -1.38
C SER A 26 -25.77 -14.28 -2.56
N TRP A 27 -25.17 -14.16 -3.73
CA TRP A 27 -25.85 -14.14 -5.01
C TRP A 27 -25.23 -15.18 -5.94
N LYS A 28 -26.00 -15.61 -6.92
CA LYS A 28 -25.53 -16.54 -7.94
C LYS A 28 -26.02 -16.14 -9.31
N ARG A 29 -25.29 -16.59 -10.30
CA ARG A 29 -25.70 -16.52 -11.70
C ARG A 29 -25.12 -17.68 -12.46
N THR A 30 -25.93 -18.28 -13.31
CA THR A 30 -25.42 -19.21 -14.32
C THR A 30 -24.97 -18.41 -15.52
N LEU A 31 -23.67 -18.51 -15.83
CA LEU A 31 -23.07 -17.83 -16.96
C LEU A 31 -23.17 -18.73 -18.19
N TYR A 32 -23.45 -18.11 -19.33
CA TYR A 32 -23.42 -18.77 -20.62
C TYR A 32 -22.87 -17.79 -21.63
N LEU A 33 -22.05 -18.25 -22.57
CA LEU A 33 -21.74 -17.44 -23.75
C LEU A 33 -23.02 -17.30 -24.60
N SER A 34 -23.41 -16.06 -24.93
CA SER A 34 -24.55 -15.84 -25.80
C SER A 34 -24.27 -16.39 -27.20
N ALA A 35 -25.30 -16.70 -28.00
CA ALA A 35 -25.09 -17.16 -29.37
C ALA A 35 -24.31 -16.13 -30.22
N THR A 36 -24.48 -14.85 -29.92
CA THR A 36 -23.75 -13.74 -30.55
C THR A 36 -22.28 -13.70 -30.11
N ASP A 37 -22.00 -13.86 -28.81
CA ASP A 37 -20.62 -13.88 -28.29
C ASP A 37 -19.87 -15.14 -28.73
N LYS A 38 -20.58 -16.27 -28.86
CA LYS A 38 -20.08 -17.50 -29.48
C LYS A 38 -19.76 -17.30 -30.95
N ALA A 39 -20.59 -16.56 -31.69
CA ALA A 39 -20.36 -16.27 -33.10
C ALA A 39 -19.26 -15.23 -33.33
N ALA A 40 -19.09 -14.31 -32.39
CA ALA A 40 -17.96 -13.38 -32.34
C ALA A 40 -16.68 -14.06 -31.82
N CYS A 41 -16.76 -15.28 -31.30
CA CYS A 41 -15.60 -15.97 -30.77
C CYS A 41 -14.63 -16.29 -31.93
N PHE A 42 -13.36 -16.08 -31.62
CA PHE A 42 -12.23 -16.20 -32.53
C PHE A 42 -12.25 -17.49 -33.39
N TRP A 43 -12.78 -18.60 -32.86
CA TRP A 43 -12.81 -19.91 -33.52
C TRP A 43 -13.75 -20.03 -34.72
N GLU A 44 -14.89 -19.33 -34.72
CA GLU A 44 -15.78 -19.33 -35.90
C GLU A 44 -15.16 -18.51 -37.03
N THR A 45 -14.50 -17.40 -36.69
CA THR A 45 -13.92 -16.45 -37.64
C THR A 45 -12.68 -16.98 -38.34
N LEU A 46 -11.80 -17.70 -37.63
CA LEU A 46 -10.48 -18.06 -38.16
C LEU A 46 -10.38 -19.53 -38.64
N TRP A 47 -11.23 -20.43 -38.12
CA TRP A 47 -11.16 -21.87 -38.38
C TRP A 47 -12.41 -22.47 -39.03
N ALA A 48 -13.46 -21.66 -39.26
CA ALA A 48 -14.75 -22.12 -39.80
C ALA A 48 -15.31 -23.33 -39.02
N VAL A 49 -15.05 -23.39 -37.71
CA VAL A 49 -15.56 -24.44 -36.83
C VAL A 49 -17.07 -24.28 -36.76
N PRO A 50 -17.87 -25.32 -37.07
CA PRO A 50 -19.32 -25.24 -36.98
C PRO A 50 -19.76 -24.80 -35.58
N TYR A 51 -20.73 -23.89 -35.50
CA TYR A 51 -21.35 -23.42 -34.25
C TYR A 51 -21.67 -24.55 -33.25
N ASP A 52 -22.10 -25.72 -33.76
CA ASP A 52 -22.47 -26.88 -32.95
C ASP A 52 -21.28 -27.53 -32.22
N SER A 53 -20.04 -27.34 -32.70
CA SER A 53 -18.81 -27.85 -32.07
C SER A 53 -18.23 -26.94 -30.99
N LEU A 54 -18.66 -25.67 -30.90
CA LEU A 54 -18.28 -24.74 -29.83
C LEU A 54 -19.20 -24.83 -28.61
N ASN A 55 -20.21 -25.71 -28.65
CA ASN A 55 -21.19 -25.89 -27.57
C ASN A 55 -20.67 -26.69 -26.36
N SER A 56 -19.41 -27.14 -26.36
CA SER A 56 -18.86 -28.02 -25.33
C SER A 56 -17.94 -27.36 -24.31
N ASP A 57 -17.43 -26.15 -24.59
CA ASP A 57 -16.30 -25.66 -23.81
C ASP A 57 -16.81 -24.80 -22.63
N PRO A 58 -16.53 -25.21 -21.38
CA PRO A 58 -16.98 -24.49 -20.21
C PRO A 58 -16.31 -23.12 -20.13
N LEU A 59 -17.05 -22.10 -19.68
CA LEU A 59 -16.48 -20.84 -19.24
C LEU A 59 -15.47 -21.10 -18.12
N ILE A 60 -14.36 -20.37 -18.16
CA ILE A 60 -13.35 -20.36 -17.12
C ILE A 60 -13.42 -18.98 -16.45
N ILE A 61 -13.59 -18.97 -15.13
CA ILE A 61 -13.49 -17.75 -14.32
C ILE A 61 -12.17 -17.80 -13.58
N GLY A 62 -11.23 -16.93 -13.95
CA GLY A 62 -9.92 -16.83 -13.29
C GLY A 62 -9.96 -16.00 -12.00
N SER A 63 -10.75 -14.94 -11.97
CA SER A 63 -10.91 -14.08 -10.78
C SER A 63 -12.20 -13.26 -10.88
N VAL A 64 -12.64 -12.71 -9.75
CA VAL A 64 -13.78 -11.79 -9.65
C VAL A 64 -13.32 -10.58 -8.86
N THR A 65 -13.66 -9.38 -9.30
CA THR A 65 -13.43 -8.14 -8.57
C THR A 65 -14.75 -7.45 -8.24
N ALA A 66 -14.83 -6.81 -7.08
CA ALA A 66 -15.91 -5.92 -6.70
C ALA A 66 -15.30 -4.64 -6.09
N ASP A 67 -15.76 -3.47 -6.53
CA ASP A 67 -15.24 -2.16 -6.06
C ASP A 67 -13.70 -2.06 -6.15
N ALA A 68 -13.13 -2.53 -7.26
CA ALA A 68 -11.68 -2.64 -7.53
C ALA A 68 -10.90 -3.55 -6.55
N ARG A 69 -11.59 -4.40 -5.78
CA ARG A 69 -10.98 -5.37 -4.85
C ARG A 69 -11.20 -6.80 -5.37
N PRO A 70 -10.17 -7.66 -5.41
CA PRO A 70 -10.35 -9.07 -5.77
C PRO A 70 -11.12 -9.82 -4.68
N LEU A 71 -12.07 -10.66 -5.09
CA LEU A 71 -12.80 -11.56 -4.20
C LEU A 71 -12.02 -12.87 -4.00
N LEU A 72 -12.14 -13.43 -2.80
CA LEU A 72 -11.51 -14.70 -2.43
C LEU A 72 -12.12 -15.89 -3.19
N THR A 73 -11.32 -16.79 -3.74
CA THR A 73 -11.85 -18.04 -4.31
C THR A 73 -12.15 -19.05 -3.21
N ALA A 74 -13.42 -19.37 -2.99
CA ALA A 74 -13.86 -20.46 -2.14
C ALA A 74 -13.80 -21.80 -2.91
N GLY A 75 -13.36 -22.87 -2.27
CA GLY A 75 -13.29 -24.21 -2.86
C GLY A 75 -14.65 -24.92 -2.91
N SER A 76 -15.66 -24.41 -2.20
CA SER A 76 -17.02 -24.95 -2.22
C SER A 76 -18.07 -23.90 -1.83
N ILE A 77 -19.33 -24.20 -2.13
CA ILE A 77 -20.47 -23.36 -1.71
C ILE A 77 -20.63 -23.26 -0.18
N ASN A 78 -20.21 -24.28 0.57
CA ASN A 78 -20.28 -24.25 2.04
C ASN A 78 -19.21 -23.33 2.62
N GLU A 79 -18.02 -23.32 2.01
CA GLU A 79 -16.93 -22.42 2.39
C GLU A 79 -17.30 -20.97 2.09
N LEU A 80 -17.92 -20.73 0.93
CA LEU A 80 -18.47 -19.42 0.54
C LEU A 80 -19.43 -18.86 1.61
N ALA A 81 -20.25 -19.71 2.24
CA ALA A 81 -21.20 -19.29 3.27
C ALA A 81 -20.54 -18.83 4.59
N THR A 82 -19.25 -19.10 4.75
CA THR A 82 -18.46 -18.76 5.94
C THR A 82 -17.36 -17.74 5.67
N GLN A 83 -17.23 -17.30 4.42
CA GLN A 83 -16.21 -16.35 3.97
C GLN A 83 -16.89 -15.16 3.30
N ASP A 84 -16.76 -13.98 3.92
CA ASP A 84 -17.21 -12.73 3.33
C ASP A 84 -16.30 -12.34 2.15
N ASN A 85 -16.85 -11.60 1.18
CA ASN A 85 -16.13 -11.08 0.02
C ASN A 85 -15.40 -12.18 -0.78
N SER A 86 -16.11 -13.27 -1.07
CA SER A 86 -15.59 -14.45 -1.75
C SER A 86 -16.45 -14.83 -2.96
N PHE A 87 -15.93 -15.68 -3.85
CA PHE A 87 -16.65 -16.28 -4.96
C PHE A 87 -16.34 -17.78 -5.08
N TYR A 88 -17.31 -18.55 -5.60
CA TYR A 88 -17.16 -19.97 -5.90
C TYR A 88 -17.63 -20.20 -7.34
N TRP A 89 -16.80 -20.84 -8.14
CA TRP A 89 -17.13 -21.23 -9.51
C TRP A 89 -17.54 -22.70 -9.58
N ASP A 90 -18.84 -22.95 -9.74
CA ASP A 90 -19.36 -24.27 -10.06
C ASP A 90 -19.16 -24.57 -11.54
N ASN A 91 -17.99 -25.10 -11.88
CA ASN A 91 -17.63 -25.41 -13.26
C ASN A 91 -18.58 -26.44 -13.91
N THR A 92 -19.23 -27.31 -13.14
CA THR A 92 -20.15 -28.32 -13.69
C THR A 92 -21.44 -27.67 -14.15
N ASN A 93 -22.00 -26.79 -13.33
CA ASN A 93 -23.27 -26.11 -13.62
C ASN A 93 -23.09 -24.73 -14.26
N GLN A 94 -21.85 -24.33 -14.54
CA GLN A 94 -21.48 -23.02 -15.07
C GLN A 94 -22.05 -21.87 -14.24
N THR A 95 -22.08 -22.04 -12.92
CA THR A 95 -22.71 -21.10 -12.00
C THR A 95 -21.69 -20.50 -11.06
N ILE A 96 -21.59 -19.18 -11.11
CA ILE A 96 -20.78 -18.41 -10.17
C ILE A 96 -21.65 -18.02 -8.99
N TYR A 97 -21.09 -18.17 -7.80
CA TYR A 97 -21.65 -17.72 -6.55
C TYR A 97 -20.72 -16.66 -5.98
N ILE A 98 -21.28 -15.58 -5.45
CA ILE A 98 -20.54 -14.48 -4.85
C ILE A 98 -21.16 -14.19 -3.49
N SER A 99 -20.32 -14.08 -2.47
CA SER A 99 -20.69 -13.67 -1.12
C SER A 99 -20.08 -12.30 -0.84
N PHE A 100 -20.90 -11.40 -0.29
CA PHE A 100 -20.46 -10.10 0.20
C PHE A 100 -20.66 -10.07 1.72
N ASP A 101 -19.87 -9.26 2.39
CA ASP A 101 -20.00 -9.03 3.84
C ASP A 101 -21.45 -8.70 4.24
N LEU A 102 -21.93 -9.34 5.31
CA LEU A 102 -23.23 -9.11 5.94
C LEU A 102 -23.47 -7.65 6.37
N TYR A 103 -22.40 -6.87 6.58
CA TYR A 103 -22.49 -5.45 6.92
C TYR A 103 -22.46 -4.52 5.70
N ASN A 104 -22.25 -5.05 4.50
CA ASN A 104 -22.27 -4.27 3.27
C ASN A 104 -23.71 -4.13 2.75
N GLN A 105 -24.07 -3.00 2.17
CA GLN A 105 -25.45 -2.68 1.76
C GLN A 105 -26.05 -3.68 0.75
N TYR A 106 -25.19 -4.53 0.16
CA TYR A 106 -25.56 -5.50 -0.85
C TYR A 106 -26.65 -6.48 -0.41
N TYR A 107 -26.70 -6.93 0.86
CA TYR A 107 -27.73 -7.87 1.35
C TYR A 107 -29.16 -7.33 1.23
N MET A 108 -29.34 -6.02 1.08
CA MET A 108 -30.64 -5.38 0.89
C MET A 108 -31.10 -5.40 -0.58
N PHE A 109 -30.21 -5.68 -1.53
CA PHE A 109 -30.55 -5.67 -2.95
C PHE A 109 -31.07 -7.04 -3.41
N GLY A 110 -32.27 -7.05 -3.99
CA GLY A 110 -32.88 -8.24 -4.61
C GLY A 110 -32.11 -8.76 -5.83
N SER A 111 -31.14 -8.00 -6.33
CA SER A 111 -30.20 -8.40 -7.36
C SER A 111 -28.99 -7.48 -7.36
N ILE A 112 -27.82 -8.03 -7.71
CA ILE A 112 -26.60 -7.25 -7.97
C ILE A 112 -26.24 -7.39 -9.45
N THR A 113 -25.54 -6.41 -9.99
CA THR A 113 -25.16 -6.39 -11.41
C THR A 113 -23.65 -6.42 -11.49
N LEU A 114 -23.09 -7.35 -12.27
CA LEU A 114 -21.66 -7.38 -12.55
C LEU A 114 -21.34 -6.78 -13.91
N GLY A 115 -20.15 -6.19 -13.93
CA GLY A 115 -19.46 -5.67 -15.09
C GLY A 115 -18.59 -6.71 -15.80
N GLU A 116 -18.01 -6.31 -16.93
CA GLU A 116 -16.99 -7.06 -17.67
C GLU A 116 -15.63 -6.35 -17.56
N SER A 117 -14.52 -7.07 -17.73
CA SER A 117 -13.19 -6.44 -17.82
C SER A 117 -12.65 -6.58 -19.23
N PHE A 118 -12.30 -5.47 -19.87
CA PHE A 118 -11.57 -5.49 -21.12
C PHE A 118 -10.08 -5.55 -20.86
N SER A 119 -9.43 -6.47 -21.58
CA SER A 119 -8.00 -6.75 -21.42
C SER A 119 -7.29 -6.58 -22.76
N PHE A 120 -6.23 -5.79 -22.75
CA PHE A 120 -5.51 -5.37 -23.95
C PHE A 120 -4.06 -5.76 -23.85
N VAL A 121 -3.53 -6.48 -24.84
CA VAL A 121 -2.14 -6.92 -24.87
C VAL A 121 -1.30 -6.08 -25.81
N ASN A 122 -0.03 -5.86 -25.46
CA ASN A 122 0.88 -5.04 -26.26
C ASN A 122 1.36 -5.67 -27.57
N ARG A 123 1.29 -7.00 -27.65
CA ARG A 123 1.60 -7.79 -28.84
C ARG A 123 0.94 -9.15 -28.75
N ALA A 124 0.61 -9.73 -29.90
CA ALA A 124 0.28 -11.16 -29.95
C ALA A 124 1.53 -12.00 -29.62
N GLN A 125 1.36 -13.09 -28.88
CA GLN A 125 2.39 -14.12 -28.76
C GLN A 125 2.52 -14.87 -30.10
N LEU A 126 3.68 -15.44 -30.38
CA LEU A 126 3.92 -16.28 -31.56
C LEU A 126 4.05 -17.75 -31.11
N ASP A 127 3.57 -18.70 -31.92
CA ASP A 127 3.86 -20.14 -31.73
C ASP A 127 5.30 -20.47 -32.15
N ASP A 128 5.69 -21.72 -31.90
CA ASP A 128 6.98 -22.29 -32.30
C ASP A 128 7.25 -22.21 -33.81
N ALA A 129 6.21 -22.00 -34.63
CA ALA A 129 6.30 -21.83 -36.07
C ALA A 129 6.33 -20.35 -36.51
N GLY A 130 6.32 -19.41 -35.55
CA GLY A 130 6.37 -17.97 -35.79
C GLY A 130 5.03 -17.36 -36.24
N PHE A 131 3.93 -18.10 -36.17
CA PHE A 131 2.58 -17.57 -36.39
C PHE A 131 2.06 -16.97 -35.10
N PRO A 132 1.26 -15.89 -35.15
CA PRO A 132 0.57 -15.40 -33.96
C PRO A 132 -0.26 -16.52 -33.31
N THR A 133 0.05 -16.90 -32.07
CA THR A 133 -0.88 -17.63 -31.20
C THR A 133 -1.84 -16.61 -30.66
N ASP A 134 -2.77 -16.25 -31.52
CA ASP A 134 -3.62 -15.08 -31.44
C ASP A 134 -4.08 -14.78 -30.02
N SER A 135 -3.45 -13.79 -29.38
CA SER A 135 -4.04 -13.05 -28.24
C SER A 135 -4.49 -13.89 -27.03
N THR A 136 -4.25 -15.20 -26.99
CA THR A 136 -4.77 -16.09 -25.95
C THR A 136 -3.69 -16.59 -25.02
N LEU A 137 -3.83 -16.34 -23.72
CA LEU A 137 -3.02 -16.93 -22.64
C LEU A 137 -3.90 -17.87 -21.85
N ASP A 138 -3.55 -19.15 -21.78
CA ASP A 138 -4.30 -20.18 -21.03
C ASP A 138 -5.82 -20.21 -21.30
N GLY A 139 -6.23 -19.86 -22.53
CA GLY A 139 -7.62 -19.78 -22.95
C GLY A 139 -8.30 -18.42 -22.74
N PHE A 140 -7.63 -17.45 -22.14
CA PHE A 140 -8.11 -16.06 -22.03
C PHE A 140 -7.68 -15.24 -23.23
N TYR A 141 -8.63 -14.64 -23.96
CA TYR A 141 -8.35 -13.73 -25.06
C TYR A 141 -8.05 -12.30 -24.57
N PHE A 142 -7.04 -11.67 -25.15
CA PHE A 142 -6.60 -10.31 -24.90
C PHE A 142 -6.49 -9.54 -26.20
N ASP A 143 -7.18 -8.41 -26.35
CA ASP A 143 -7.17 -7.68 -27.63
C ASP A 143 -5.79 -7.02 -27.86
N PRO A 144 -5.07 -7.29 -28.97
CA PRO A 144 -3.71 -6.80 -29.20
C PRO A 144 -3.63 -5.33 -29.63
N ARG A 145 -4.22 -4.44 -28.82
CA ARG A 145 -4.36 -2.99 -29.09
C ARG A 145 -3.61 -2.09 -28.11
N LEU A 146 -2.93 -2.64 -27.11
CA LEU A 146 -2.19 -1.84 -26.14
C LEU A 146 -0.93 -1.24 -26.79
N LYS A 147 -0.76 0.08 -26.70
CA LYS A 147 0.41 0.76 -27.27
C LYS A 147 1.55 0.80 -26.24
N THR A 148 2.50 -0.14 -26.30
CA THR A 148 3.55 -0.32 -25.28
C THR A 148 4.30 0.96 -24.89
N GLY A 149 4.70 1.78 -25.87
CA GLY A 149 5.48 3.02 -25.62
C GLY A 149 4.71 4.15 -24.92
N THR A 150 3.47 3.89 -24.52
CA THR A 150 2.58 4.85 -23.86
C THR A 150 2.23 4.44 -22.43
N VAL A 151 2.65 3.24 -22.00
CA VAL A 151 2.39 2.75 -20.65
C VAL A 151 3.29 3.50 -19.68
N ASN A 152 2.67 4.26 -18.79
CA ASN A 152 3.33 4.89 -17.66
C ASN A 152 2.95 4.11 -16.40
N ASP A 153 3.88 3.36 -15.83
CA ASP A 153 3.72 2.52 -14.64
C ASP A 153 4.60 2.98 -13.46
N GLU A 154 5.18 4.18 -13.53
CA GLU A 154 6.11 4.67 -12.50
C GLU A 154 5.43 4.84 -11.12
N GLN A 155 6.02 4.22 -10.10
CA GLN A 155 5.70 4.44 -8.69
C GLN A 155 6.83 5.23 -8.05
N THR A 156 6.50 6.16 -7.16
CA THR A 156 7.44 7.05 -6.49
C THR A 156 7.21 7.04 -4.99
N ALA A 157 8.24 7.44 -4.25
CA ALA A 157 8.24 7.61 -2.82
C ALA A 157 8.54 9.07 -2.45
N ASP A 158 8.08 9.50 -1.28
CA ASP A 158 8.49 10.78 -0.70
C ASP A 158 10.00 10.76 -0.39
N ASP A 159 10.74 11.56 -1.13
CA ASP A 159 12.20 11.72 -1.09
C ASP A 159 12.66 12.50 0.14
N LEU A 160 11.85 13.45 0.62
CA LEU A 160 12.17 14.36 1.73
C LEU A 160 12.02 13.74 3.13
N GLY A 161 11.75 12.43 3.22
CA GLY A 161 11.69 11.71 4.51
C GLY A 161 10.55 12.17 5.43
N GLN A 162 9.52 12.86 4.92
CA GLN A 162 8.35 13.24 5.71
C GLN A 162 7.39 12.06 5.93
N ASN A 163 7.64 10.93 5.25
CA ASN A 163 6.82 9.72 5.28
C ASN A 163 5.38 9.97 4.86
N LYS A 164 5.21 10.92 3.94
CA LYS A 164 3.92 11.17 3.31
C LYS A 164 3.67 10.15 2.23
N MET A 165 2.45 9.67 2.13
CA MET A 165 2.01 8.88 1.00
C MET A 165 2.08 9.69 -0.30
N THR A 166 2.66 9.09 -1.32
CA THR A 166 2.59 9.50 -2.73
C THR A 166 1.44 8.76 -3.41
N PHE A 167 0.68 9.46 -4.25
CA PHE A 167 -0.48 8.91 -4.98
C PHE A 167 -0.19 8.94 -6.48
N ASP A 168 0.62 8.01 -6.94
CA ASP A 168 0.99 7.96 -8.34
C ASP A 168 -0.18 7.46 -9.19
N SER A 169 -0.46 8.18 -10.26
CA SER A 169 -1.32 7.69 -11.34
C SER A 169 -0.53 6.84 -12.32
N PHE A 170 -1.20 5.96 -13.04
CA PHE A 170 -0.67 5.28 -14.21
C PHE A 170 -1.62 5.42 -15.39
N SER A 171 -1.09 5.19 -16.59
CA SER A 171 -1.89 5.31 -17.81
C SER A 171 -1.39 4.37 -18.89
N PHE A 172 -2.28 4.03 -19.80
CA PHE A 172 -1.93 3.33 -21.02
C PHE A 172 -2.87 3.71 -22.17
N ASP A 173 -2.35 3.61 -23.39
CA ASP A 173 -3.11 3.88 -24.62
C ASP A 173 -3.52 2.61 -25.34
N ILE A 174 -4.70 2.66 -25.94
CA ILE A 174 -5.34 1.61 -26.72
C ILE A 174 -5.61 2.14 -28.13
N ASP A 175 -5.32 1.32 -29.15
CA ASP A 175 -5.72 1.62 -30.53
C ASP A 175 -7.23 1.45 -30.72
N THR A 176 -7.90 2.55 -31.08
CA THR A 176 -9.33 2.60 -31.39
C THR A 176 -9.57 3.28 -32.74
N SER A 177 -8.62 3.15 -33.68
CA SER A 177 -8.71 3.73 -35.03
C SER A 177 -9.91 3.24 -35.85
N ASP A 178 -10.51 2.12 -35.47
CA ASP A 178 -11.74 1.55 -36.05
C ASP A 178 -13.02 1.98 -35.31
N GLY A 179 -12.90 2.78 -34.26
CA GLY A 179 -14.02 3.27 -33.44
C GLY A 179 -14.61 2.23 -32.48
N GLN A 180 -13.99 1.05 -32.31
CA GLN A 180 -14.52 -0.03 -31.47
C GLN A 180 -14.77 0.43 -30.02
N TYR A 181 -13.93 1.33 -29.50
CA TYR A 181 -13.97 1.75 -28.09
C TYR A 181 -14.48 3.17 -27.85
N ASP A 182 -15.07 3.83 -28.84
CA ASP A 182 -15.53 5.22 -28.72
C ASP A 182 -16.52 5.45 -27.55
N ASN A 183 -17.25 4.40 -27.17
CA ASN A 183 -18.29 4.45 -26.12
C ASN A 183 -17.82 4.02 -24.71
N VAL A 184 -16.54 3.69 -24.51
CA VAL A 184 -16.03 3.16 -23.22
C VAL A 184 -16.13 4.16 -22.07
N ARG A 185 -16.07 5.48 -22.37
CA ARG A 185 -15.91 6.54 -21.37
C ARG A 185 -16.88 6.46 -20.17
N PRO A 186 -18.22 6.46 -20.32
CA PRO A 186 -19.12 6.46 -19.16
C PRO A 186 -19.10 5.13 -18.38
N GLN A 187 -18.67 4.03 -18.98
CA GLN A 187 -18.77 2.70 -18.39
C GLN A 187 -17.61 2.37 -17.44
N VAL A 188 -16.41 2.90 -17.69
CA VAL A 188 -15.21 2.60 -16.89
C VAL A 188 -14.91 3.60 -15.77
N ILE A 189 -15.49 4.79 -15.79
CA ILE A 189 -15.15 5.82 -14.78
C ILE A 189 -15.59 5.34 -13.40
N GLY A 190 -14.68 5.43 -12.43
CA GLY A 190 -14.87 4.90 -11.07
C GLY A 190 -14.68 3.39 -10.95
N GLN A 191 -14.40 2.68 -12.05
CA GLN A 191 -14.14 1.24 -12.04
C GLN A 191 -12.65 0.94 -11.85
N GLY A 192 -12.33 -0.33 -11.62
CA GLY A 192 -10.96 -0.80 -11.50
C GLY A 192 -10.18 -0.72 -12.82
N GLY A 193 -8.89 -0.49 -12.71
CA GLY A 193 -7.94 -0.66 -13.81
C GLY A 193 -6.63 -1.21 -13.28
N ARG A 194 -5.92 -1.99 -14.10
CA ARG A 194 -4.64 -2.61 -13.71
C ARG A 194 -3.71 -2.85 -14.88
N ILE A 195 -2.43 -2.98 -14.59
CA ILE A 195 -1.39 -3.39 -15.53
C ILE A 195 -0.79 -4.71 -15.04
N LEU A 196 -0.79 -5.71 -15.91
CA LEU A 196 -0.08 -6.97 -15.71
C LEU A 196 1.16 -7.00 -16.60
N TYR A 197 2.23 -7.58 -16.08
CA TYR A 197 3.51 -7.66 -16.77
C TYR A 197 4.22 -8.98 -16.49
N GLY A 198 4.87 -9.54 -17.50
CA GLY A 198 5.75 -10.69 -17.36
C GLY A 198 6.84 -10.69 -18.42
N GLU A 199 7.98 -11.30 -18.10
CA GLU A 199 9.07 -11.56 -19.04
C GLU A 199 9.54 -13.01 -18.93
N SER A 200 9.66 -13.71 -20.06
CA SER A 200 10.24 -15.06 -20.10
C SER A 200 11.02 -15.28 -21.40
N GLU A 201 11.96 -16.23 -21.40
CA GLU A 201 12.54 -16.74 -22.65
C GLU A 201 11.56 -17.65 -23.40
N ASP A 202 10.69 -18.31 -22.64
CA ASP A 202 9.65 -19.20 -23.12
C ASP A 202 8.33 -18.44 -23.36
N LYS A 203 7.29 -19.19 -23.72
CA LYS A 203 5.93 -18.68 -23.81
C LYS A 203 5.41 -18.36 -22.40
N LEU A 204 4.92 -17.14 -22.20
CA LEU A 204 4.29 -16.73 -20.94
C LEU A 204 2.89 -17.33 -20.85
N THR A 205 2.57 -17.86 -19.67
CA THR A 205 1.23 -18.19 -19.18
C THR A 205 0.67 -17.02 -18.38
N PHE A 206 -0.61 -17.05 -18.03
CA PHE A 206 -1.22 -16.03 -17.18
C PHE A 206 -0.62 -16.02 -15.77
N ASP A 207 -0.23 -17.19 -15.25
CA ASP A 207 0.42 -17.33 -13.94
C ASP A 207 1.83 -16.71 -13.90
N ASP A 208 2.45 -16.51 -15.07
CA ASP A 208 3.75 -15.82 -15.19
C ASP A 208 3.60 -14.28 -15.15
N LEU A 209 2.37 -13.76 -15.09
CA LEU A 209 2.11 -12.33 -15.07
C LEU A 209 1.92 -11.81 -13.65
N GLU A 210 2.58 -10.70 -13.34
CA GLU A 210 2.43 -9.98 -12.09
C GLU A 210 1.58 -8.73 -12.29
N VAL A 211 0.68 -8.41 -11.35
CA VAL A 211 0.01 -7.11 -11.29
C VAL A 211 1.00 -6.06 -10.79
N ILE A 212 1.57 -5.26 -11.68
CA ILE A 212 2.57 -4.24 -11.29
C ILE A 212 1.94 -2.90 -10.88
N ARG A 213 0.70 -2.63 -11.33
CA ARG A 213 -0.09 -1.44 -10.95
C ARG A 213 -1.57 -1.78 -10.93
N PHE A 214 -2.30 -1.18 -9.99
CA PHE A 214 -3.77 -1.22 -9.95
C PHE A 214 -4.33 0.07 -9.36
N GLY A 215 -5.59 0.38 -9.67
CA GLY A 215 -6.28 1.53 -9.11
C GLY A 215 -7.65 1.78 -9.73
N VAL A 216 -8.10 3.03 -9.65
CA VAL A 216 -9.44 3.45 -10.09
C VAL A 216 -9.34 4.34 -11.32
N VAL A 217 -10.08 4.02 -12.37
CA VAL A 217 -10.12 4.81 -13.61
C VAL A 217 -10.82 6.14 -13.33
N THR A 218 -10.11 7.25 -13.44
CA THR A 218 -10.66 8.60 -13.17
C THR A 218 -10.93 9.39 -14.44
N ASN A 219 -10.24 9.04 -15.53
CA ASN A 219 -10.43 9.71 -16.81
C ASN A 219 -10.16 8.76 -17.98
N VAL A 220 -10.93 8.93 -19.05
CA VAL A 220 -10.66 8.35 -20.36
C VAL A 220 -10.73 9.48 -21.38
N SER A 221 -9.71 9.56 -22.23
CA SER A 221 -9.58 10.61 -23.23
C SER A 221 -9.20 10.06 -24.60
N TYR A 222 -9.49 10.83 -25.64
CA TYR A 222 -9.12 10.52 -27.01
C TYR A 222 -8.18 11.60 -27.56
N PRO A 223 -6.87 11.54 -27.24
CA PRO A 223 -5.95 12.65 -27.51
C PRO A 223 -5.82 13.01 -29.00
N ASP A 224 -5.98 12.03 -29.90
CA ASP A 224 -5.82 12.18 -31.35
C ASP A 224 -7.03 11.64 -32.16
N GLY A 225 -8.10 11.20 -31.48
CA GLY A 225 -9.29 10.61 -32.09
C GLY A 225 -9.17 9.14 -32.52
N ASN A 226 -7.96 8.57 -32.54
CA ASN A 226 -7.70 7.16 -32.89
C ASN A 226 -7.10 6.36 -31.72
N THR A 227 -6.88 7.02 -30.59
CA THR A 227 -6.29 6.47 -29.39
C THR A 227 -7.25 6.68 -28.23
N LEU A 228 -7.53 5.63 -27.47
CA LEU A 228 -8.18 5.75 -26.17
C LEU A 228 -7.08 5.70 -25.10
N ARG A 229 -6.97 6.74 -24.29
CA ARG A 229 -6.06 6.79 -23.14
C ARG A 229 -6.85 6.64 -21.85
N ALA A 230 -6.53 5.62 -21.07
CA ALA A 230 -7.06 5.44 -19.72
C ALA A 230 -6.08 6.04 -18.70
N PHE A 231 -6.62 6.84 -17.77
CA PHE A 231 -5.90 7.35 -16.61
C PHE A 231 -6.46 6.69 -15.36
N ILE A 232 -5.58 6.04 -14.61
CA ILE A 232 -5.92 5.30 -13.41
C ILE A 232 -5.16 5.91 -12.23
N GLU A 233 -5.89 6.23 -11.16
CA GLU A 233 -5.32 6.80 -9.94
C GLU A 233 -5.20 5.75 -8.85
N ASP A 234 -4.22 5.96 -7.97
CA ASP A 234 -4.02 5.16 -6.77
C ASP A 234 -5.30 5.11 -5.90
N PRO A 235 -5.77 3.90 -5.51
CA PRO A 235 -7.00 3.76 -4.73
C PRO A 235 -6.91 4.44 -3.34
N ARG A 236 -5.70 4.63 -2.80
CA ARG A 236 -5.46 5.31 -1.51
C ARG A 236 -5.87 6.78 -1.55
N LYS A 237 -5.98 7.39 -2.74
CA LYS A 237 -6.51 8.75 -2.89
C LYS A 237 -7.97 8.87 -2.44
N SER A 238 -8.71 7.75 -2.38
CA SER A 238 -10.07 7.70 -1.82
C SER A 238 -10.10 7.80 -0.29
N TRP A 239 -8.95 7.69 0.40
CA TRP A 239 -8.84 7.79 1.86
C TRP A 239 -8.99 9.23 2.39
N ALA A 240 -9.44 10.17 1.54
CA ALA A 240 -9.76 11.53 1.90
C ALA A 240 -11.02 11.66 2.78
N ASN A 241 -11.77 10.57 2.99
CA ASN A 241 -12.92 10.52 3.90
C ASN A 241 -12.52 10.95 5.32
N LYS A 242 -13.43 11.66 6.01
CA LYS A 242 -13.21 12.09 7.39
C LYS A 242 -13.37 10.92 8.37
N VAL A 243 -12.50 10.87 9.37
CA VAL A 243 -12.61 9.96 10.52
C VAL A 243 -13.80 10.39 11.36
N ASN A 244 -14.61 9.42 11.75
CA ASN A 244 -15.91 9.56 12.40
C ASN A 244 -16.95 10.31 11.54
N THR A 245 -18.06 9.64 11.23
CA THR A 245 -19.18 10.24 10.48
C THR A 245 -20.32 10.69 11.39
N GLU A 246 -20.24 10.42 12.69
CA GLU A 246 -21.23 10.87 13.67
C GLU A 246 -21.14 12.38 13.88
N THR A 247 -22.29 13.05 13.85
CA THR A 247 -22.38 14.50 14.01
C THR A 247 -23.20 14.89 15.23
N LEU A 248 -22.76 15.99 15.84
CA LEU A 248 -23.42 16.62 16.97
C LEU A 248 -24.73 17.25 16.52
N ASN A 249 -25.82 16.93 17.22
CA ASN A 249 -27.15 17.44 16.90
C ASN A 249 -27.98 17.71 18.15
N GLN A 250 -28.91 18.66 18.03
CA GLN A 250 -29.79 19.07 19.14
C GLN A 250 -30.90 18.06 19.46
N THR A 251 -31.09 17.03 18.64
CA THR A 251 -32.03 15.94 18.98
C THR A 251 -31.46 15.08 20.10
N LEU A 252 -30.16 14.75 20.02
CA LEU A 252 -29.46 14.01 21.05
C LEU A 252 -29.06 14.92 22.23
N TRP A 253 -28.70 16.17 21.96
CA TRP A 253 -28.20 17.12 22.95
C TRP A 253 -28.99 18.44 22.89
N PRO A 254 -30.16 18.56 23.54
CA PRO A 254 -31.06 19.72 23.40
C PRO A 254 -30.45 21.08 23.77
N ASN A 255 -29.40 21.08 24.59
CA ASN A 255 -28.71 22.29 25.07
C ASN A 255 -27.38 22.55 24.34
N LEU A 256 -27.11 21.83 23.23
CA LEU A 256 -25.92 22.02 22.42
C LEU A 256 -25.93 23.42 21.76
N ASP A 257 -24.81 24.14 21.89
CA ASP A 257 -24.56 25.42 21.22
C ASP A 257 -24.69 25.26 19.69
N ASP A 258 -25.46 26.15 19.05
CA ASP A 258 -25.70 26.17 17.61
C ASP A 258 -24.40 26.11 16.79
N LYS A 259 -23.28 26.66 17.31
CA LYS A 259 -21.97 26.63 16.61
C LYS A 259 -21.36 25.23 16.49
N ASN A 260 -21.83 24.29 17.30
CA ASN A 260 -21.35 22.91 17.36
C ASN A 260 -22.29 21.94 16.64
N VAL A 261 -23.48 22.39 16.23
CA VAL A 261 -24.40 21.57 15.43
C VAL A 261 -23.73 21.22 14.09
N ASP A 262 -23.94 19.98 13.64
CA ASP A 262 -23.37 19.38 12.42
C ASP A 262 -21.84 19.22 12.43
N LYS A 263 -21.16 19.58 13.52
CA LYS A 263 -19.75 19.21 13.70
C LYS A 263 -19.60 17.74 14.07
N PHE A 264 -18.44 17.16 13.81
CA PHE A 264 -18.17 15.77 14.16
C PHE A 264 -18.11 15.55 15.67
N ILE A 265 -18.60 14.40 16.13
CA ILE A 265 -18.35 13.96 17.50
C ILE A 265 -16.85 13.69 17.66
N PRO A 266 -16.19 14.22 18.71
CA PRO A 266 -14.77 13.93 18.93
C PRO A 266 -14.49 12.43 19.10
N LEU A 267 -13.28 12.00 18.79
CA LEU A 267 -12.84 10.62 18.95
C LEU A 267 -11.44 10.58 19.55
N VAL A 268 -11.27 9.89 20.68
CA VAL A 268 -9.99 9.70 21.35
C VAL A 268 -9.53 8.25 21.18
N ILE A 269 -8.32 8.07 20.65
CA ILE A 269 -7.66 6.75 20.55
C ILE A 269 -6.39 6.75 21.40
N GLY A 270 -6.24 5.72 22.22
CA GLY A 270 -5.17 5.61 23.21
C GLY A 270 -5.21 6.73 24.26
N THR A 271 -4.12 6.91 25.00
CA THR A 271 -4.04 7.93 26.05
C THR A 271 -3.69 9.31 25.48
N GLN A 272 -4.57 10.30 25.68
CA GLN A 272 -4.39 11.67 25.22
C GLN A 272 -4.45 12.66 26.40
N ASP A 273 -3.64 13.71 26.33
CA ASP A 273 -3.57 14.73 27.37
C ASP A 273 -4.25 16.02 26.88
N ASN A 274 -4.95 16.69 27.79
CA ASN A 274 -5.54 18.01 27.58
C ASN A 274 -6.41 18.09 26.31
N VAL A 275 -7.26 17.08 26.08
CA VAL A 275 -8.19 17.05 24.95
C VAL A 275 -9.32 18.07 25.15
N PRO A 276 -9.67 18.85 24.11
CA PRO A 276 -10.82 19.75 24.15
C PRO A 276 -12.11 18.97 24.33
N THR A 277 -13.07 19.58 25.01
CA THR A 277 -14.42 19.04 25.17
C THR A 277 -15.47 19.92 24.50
N VAL A 278 -16.61 19.31 24.19
CA VAL A 278 -17.80 20.01 23.71
C VAL A 278 -18.81 20.04 24.84
N GLN A 279 -19.23 21.23 25.27
CA GLN A 279 -20.34 21.35 26.21
C GLN A 279 -21.64 20.93 25.53
N VAL A 280 -22.23 19.84 26.01
CA VAL A 280 -23.47 19.26 25.47
C VAL A 280 -24.66 19.49 26.40
N ASP A 281 -24.41 19.88 27.65
CA ASP A 281 -25.39 20.38 28.60
C ASP A 281 -24.72 21.35 29.60
N THR A 282 -25.51 22.01 30.46
CA THR A 282 -25.08 23.00 31.45
C THR A 282 -23.88 22.54 32.28
N THR A 283 -23.81 21.25 32.62
CA THR A 283 -22.71 20.66 33.41
C THR A 283 -22.09 19.43 32.76
N LYS A 284 -22.44 19.12 31.49
CA LYS A 284 -22.05 17.88 30.81
C LYS A 284 -21.19 18.19 29.59
N PHE A 285 -20.04 17.53 29.48
CA PHE A 285 -19.01 17.78 28.47
C PHE A 285 -18.64 16.48 27.77
N LEU A 286 -18.63 16.49 26.45
CA LEU A 286 -18.32 15.36 25.57
C LEU A 286 -16.87 15.47 25.08
N PHE A 287 -16.11 14.39 25.20
CA PHE A 287 -14.70 14.33 24.78
C PHE A 287 -14.40 13.18 23.81
N SER A 288 -15.26 12.16 23.73
CA SER A 288 -15.18 11.08 22.74
C SER A 288 -16.56 10.44 22.53
N THR A 289 -16.72 9.63 21.48
CA THR A 289 -17.81 8.65 21.36
C THR A 289 -17.41 7.30 21.95
N GLU A 290 -18.38 6.52 22.45
CA GLU A 290 -18.22 5.13 22.90
C GLU A 290 -18.49 4.10 21.79
N THR A 291 -18.95 4.54 20.61
CA THR A 291 -19.36 3.68 19.48
C THR A 291 -18.31 2.64 19.11
N TYR A 292 -17.02 2.98 19.24
CA TYR A 292 -15.91 2.15 18.80
C TYR A 292 -15.14 1.45 19.93
N GLY A 293 -15.57 1.65 21.19
CA GLY A 293 -14.97 1.06 22.37
C GLY A 293 -15.05 1.95 23.60
N ASP A 294 -14.63 1.39 24.74
CA ASP A 294 -14.67 2.08 26.03
C ASP A 294 -13.75 3.30 26.05
N VAL A 295 -14.19 4.36 26.70
CA VAL A 295 -13.44 5.61 26.88
C VAL A 295 -13.62 6.10 28.31
N THR A 296 -12.54 6.63 28.90
CA THR A 296 -12.55 7.11 30.28
C THR A 296 -11.79 8.42 30.44
N ALA A 297 -12.28 9.27 31.34
CA ALA A 297 -11.62 10.49 31.76
C ALA A 297 -10.75 10.21 32.99
N SER A 298 -9.45 10.50 32.88
CA SER A 298 -8.49 10.35 33.98
C SER A 298 -8.43 11.60 34.84
N THR A 299 -8.43 12.79 34.25
CA THR A 299 -8.42 14.07 34.97
C THR A 299 -9.15 15.13 34.14
N VAL A 300 -9.94 15.97 34.80
CA VAL A 300 -10.67 17.07 34.17
C VAL A 300 -10.13 18.40 34.68
N TYR A 301 -9.96 19.35 33.78
CA TYR A 301 -9.49 20.70 34.07
C TYR A 301 -10.56 21.71 33.66
N VAL A 302 -10.71 22.75 34.48
CA VAL A 302 -11.46 23.98 34.14
C VAL A 302 -10.47 25.14 34.24
N ASP A 303 -10.24 25.86 33.15
CA ASP A 303 -9.23 26.91 33.06
C ASP A 303 -7.85 26.46 33.57
N LYS A 304 -7.44 25.25 33.16
CA LYS A 304 -6.17 24.59 33.56
C LYS A 304 -6.08 24.19 35.04
N VAL A 305 -7.17 24.25 35.80
CA VAL A 305 -7.23 23.83 37.20
C VAL A 305 -7.96 22.49 37.31
N SER A 306 -7.28 21.50 37.88
CA SER A 306 -7.87 20.18 38.13
C SER A 306 -9.13 20.31 38.99
N THR A 307 -10.22 19.72 38.53
CA THR A 307 -11.55 19.85 39.11
C THR A 307 -12.17 18.48 39.33
N SER A 308 -12.97 18.32 40.40
CA SER A 308 -13.72 17.09 40.64
C SER A 308 -14.81 16.89 39.60
N PHE A 309 -14.93 15.68 39.09
CA PHE A 309 -15.89 15.33 38.04
C PHE A 309 -16.50 13.95 38.32
N THR A 310 -17.55 13.62 37.57
CA THR A 310 -18.06 12.26 37.44
C THR A 310 -17.85 11.83 35.99
N ASP A 311 -17.11 10.74 35.79
CA ASP A 311 -17.04 10.07 34.50
C ASP A 311 -18.33 9.29 34.28
N ASN A 312 -18.99 9.54 33.16
CA ASN A 312 -20.24 8.86 32.82
C ASN A 312 -19.99 7.57 32.02
N LEU A 313 -18.73 7.29 31.64
CA LEU A 313 -18.29 6.11 30.86
C LEU A 313 -18.89 6.02 29.45
N ASP A 314 -19.52 7.08 28.96
CA ASP A 314 -20.14 7.22 27.63
C ASP A 314 -19.38 8.23 26.75
N GLY A 315 -18.12 8.53 27.11
CA GLY A 315 -17.32 9.59 26.48
C GLY A 315 -17.70 11.00 26.93
N THR A 316 -18.48 11.13 28.00
CA THR A 316 -18.79 12.41 28.64
C THR A 316 -18.42 12.46 30.12
N VAL A 317 -18.21 13.68 30.62
CA VAL A 317 -18.04 13.95 32.05
C VAL A 317 -19.06 14.95 32.56
N THR A 318 -19.39 14.85 33.84
CA THR A 318 -20.25 15.80 34.54
C THR A 318 -19.46 16.57 35.60
N ILE A 319 -19.49 17.90 35.55
CA ILE A 319 -18.82 18.78 36.53
C ILE A 319 -19.87 19.47 37.40
N SER A 320 -19.99 19.02 38.64
CA SER A 320 -20.97 19.59 39.58
C SER A 320 -20.62 21.02 39.96
N GLY A 321 -21.54 21.96 39.75
CA GLY A 321 -21.34 23.37 40.07
C GLY A 321 -20.46 24.12 39.07
N TYR A 322 -20.27 23.58 37.86
CA TYR A 322 -19.66 24.33 36.76
C TYR A 322 -20.45 25.63 36.50
N THR A 323 -19.71 26.71 36.24
CA THR A 323 -20.30 28.06 36.01
C THR A 323 -19.81 28.67 34.72
N ASP A 324 -18.50 28.60 34.45
CA ASP A 324 -17.84 29.10 33.24
C ASP A 324 -16.42 28.49 33.18
N GLY A 325 -15.73 28.68 32.04
CA GLY A 325 -14.34 28.29 31.82
C GLY A 325 -14.16 27.18 30.79
N ASP A 326 -12.98 27.11 30.18
CA ASP A 326 -12.67 26.10 29.18
C ASP A 326 -12.42 24.76 29.86
N VAL A 327 -13.08 23.70 29.36
CA VAL A 327 -13.01 22.35 29.93
C VAL A 327 -12.18 21.45 29.03
N THR A 328 -11.11 20.89 29.60
CA THR A 328 -10.23 19.93 28.94
C THR A 328 -9.99 18.71 29.81
N ILE A 329 -9.57 17.61 29.18
CA ILE A 329 -9.51 16.30 29.85
C ILE A 329 -8.22 15.56 29.48
N ASP A 330 -7.61 14.89 30.45
CA ASP A 330 -6.70 13.77 30.18
C ASP A 330 -7.54 12.51 30.07
N ALA A 331 -7.53 11.86 28.91
CA ALA A 331 -8.42 10.75 28.58
C ALA A 331 -7.63 9.49 28.21
N VAL A 332 -8.16 8.34 28.62
CA VAL A 332 -7.81 7.04 28.03
C VAL A 332 -8.93 6.72 27.06
N GLY A 333 -8.64 6.90 25.78
CA GLY A 333 -9.56 6.62 24.70
C GLY A 333 -9.64 5.14 24.36
N ILE A 334 -10.18 4.88 23.18
CA ILE A 334 -10.37 3.52 22.66
C ILE A 334 -9.01 2.86 22.49
N ASP A 335 -8.88 1.65 23.01
CA ASP A 335 -7.68 0.82 22.85
C ASP A 335 -7.75 0.05 21.53
N LYS A 336 -6.81 0.35 20.64
CA LYS A 336 -6.59 -0.36 19.36
C LYS A 336 -5.15 -0.84 19.24
N GLY A 337 -4.44 -1.00 20.36
CA GLY A 337 -3.05 -1.44 20.39
C GLY A 337 -2.08 -0.34 19.97
N ASN A 338 -1.02 -0.74 19.27
CA ASN A 338 0.05 0.17 18.87
C ASN A 338 -0.30 1.00 17.62
N ILE A 339 0.59 1.90 17.21
CA ILE A 339 0.36 2.82 16.08
C ILE A 339 0.02 2.11 14.77
N ALA A 340 0.65 0.97 14.46
CA ALA A 340 0.37 0.24 13.24
C ALA A 340 -1.02 -0.42 13.28
N GLU A 341 -1.40 -0.97 14.43
CA GLU A 341 -2.74 -1.53 14.66
C GLU A 341 -3.83 -0.46 14.59
N ILE A 342 -3.57 0.76 15.08
CA ILE A 342 -4.49 1.91 14.91
C ILE A 342 -4.69 2.22 13.42
N VAL A 343 -3.62 2.22 12.61
CA VAL A 343 -3.72 2.46 11.16
C VAL A 343 -4.56 1.39 10.48
N ILE A 344 -4.33 0.12 10.82
CA ILE A 344 -5.12 -1.00 10.29
C ILE A 344 -6.59 -0.85 10.67
N TRP A 345 -6.88 -0.51 11.92
CA TRP A 345 -8.25 -0.27 12.37
C TRP A 345 -8.91 0.90 11.65
N LEU A 346 -8.19 2.01 11.42
CA LEU A 346 -8.74 3.15 10.65
C LEU A 346 -9.11 2.75 9.22
N LEU A 347 -8.27 1.93 8.58
CA LEU A 347 -8.52 1.42 7.23
C LEU A 347 -9.70 0.44 7.20
N ASP A 348 -9.82 -0.43 8.19
CA ASP A 348 -10.94 -1.35 8.28
C ASP A 348 -12.27 -0.61 8.55
N GLU A 349 -12.30 0.22 9.59
CA GLU A 349 -13.52 0.88 10.06
C GLU A 349 -14.05 1.93 9.07
N PHE A 350 -13.17 2.79 8.54
CA PHE A 350 -13.61 3.97 7.77
C PHE A 350 -13.45 3.81 6.26
N ILE A 351 -12.66 2.84 5.80
CA ILE A 351 -12.47 2.53 4.37
C ILE A 351 -13.03 1.15 4.01
N GLY A 352 -13.32 0.29 5.00
CA GLY A 352 -13.79 -1.08 4.78
C GLY A 352 -12.67 -2.01 4.32
N LEU A 353 -11.41 -1.73 4.63
CA LEU A 353 -10.25 -2.48 4.17
C LEU A 353 -9.73 -3.44 5.26
N GLN A 354 -10.42 -4.58 5.38
CA GLN A 354 -10.12 -5.64 6.34
C GLN A 354 -8.69 -6.16 6.24
N TYR A 355 -8.04 -6.33 7.39
CA TYR A 355 -6.69 -6.91 7.49
C TYR A 355 -6.71 -8.42 7.29
N ASN A 356 -6.37 -8.85 6.08
CA ASN A 356 -6.30 -10.25 5.68
C ASN A 356 -5.29 -10.42 4.53
N THR A 357 -4.97 -11.67 4.19
CA THR A 357 -4.01 -12.01 3.14
C THR A 357 -4.46 -11.63 1.73
N THR A 358 -5.74 -11.29 1.53
CA THR A 358 -6.28 -10.79 0.25
C THR A 358 -5.84 -9.36 0.02
N ASN A 359 -6.10 -8.51 1.02
CA ASN A 359 -5.89 -7.08 0.93
C ASN A 359 -4.44 -6.70 1.27
N TYR A 360 -3.76 -7.47 2.12
CA TYR A 360 -2.46 -7.10 2.65
C TYR A 360 -1.39 -8.18 2.44
N ASN A 361 -0.15 -7.73 2.30
CA ASN A 361 1.02 -8.56 2.62
C ASN A 361 1.13 -8.68 4.14
N THR A 362 0.37 -9.59 4.74
CA THR A 362 0.26 -9.73 6.19
C THR A 362 1.58 -10.07 6.87
N THR A 363 2.55 -10.65 6.15
CA THR A 363 3.87 -10.96 6.71
C THR A 363 4.65 -9.69 6.99
N GLU A 364 4.86 -8.83 5.97
CA GLU A 364 5.56 -7.56 6.16
C GLU A 364 4.78 -6.63 7.11
N VAL A 365 3.45 -6.57 6.99
CA VAL A 365 2.64 -5.74 7.89
C VAL A 365 2.75 -6.20 9.35
N GLN A 366 2.80 -7.51 9.61
CA GLN A 366 2.96 -8.03 10.97
C GLN A 366 4.32 -7.67 11.58
N GLU A 367 5.39 -7.64 10.78
CA GLU A 367 6.72 -7.20 11.25
C GLU A 367 6.67 -5.74 11.73
N ILE A 368 5.90 -4.88 11.05
CA ILE A 368 5.66 -3.50 11.48
C ILE A 368 4.81 -3.43 12.73
N ILE A 369 3.75 -4.24 12.84
CA ILE A 369 2.95 -4.32 14.07
C ILE A 369 3.84 -4.72 15.25
N ASP A 370 4.69 -5.73 15.10
CA ASP A 370 5.52 -6.24 16.19
C ASP A 370 6.60 -5.22 16.63
N ALA A 371 7.05 -4.34 15.72
CA ALA A 371 8.06 -3.33 15.97
C ALA A 371 7.49 -1.93 16.36
N ALA A 372 6.21 -1.68 16.12
CA ALA A 372 5.61 -0.37 16.30
C ALA A 372 5.51 0.06 17.77
N TYR A 373 5.63 1.38 17.98
CA TYR A 373 5.46 1.99 19.31
C TYR A 373 3.99 2.20 19.67
N ASP A 374 3.70 2.16 20.96
CA ASP A 374 2.43 2.65 21.51
C ASP A 374 2.28 4.15 21.25
N GLY A 375 1.05 4.55 20.95
CA GLY A 375 0.69 5.94 20.70
C GLY A 375 -0.81 6.13 20.66
N GLY A 376 -1.23 7.28 20.17
CA GLY A 376 -2.65 7.54 19.94
C GLY A 376 -2.86 8.87 19.26
N ILE A 377 -4.12 9.15 18.95
CA ILE A 377 -4.53 10.34 18.23
C ILE A 377 -5.90 10.81 18.72
N TYR A 378 -6.11 12.12 18.71
CA TYR A 378 -7.41 12.74 18.92
C TYR A 378 -7.93 13.32 17.61
N PHE A 379 -9.18 13.02 17.31
CA PHE A 379 -9.93 13.61 16.22
C PHE A 379 -10.91 14.62 16.82
N GLY A 380 -10.65 15.90 16.56
CA GLY A 380 -11.51 17.00 17.01
C GLY A 380 -12.76 17.17 16.15
N THR A 381 -13.58 18.14 16.55
CA THR A 381 -14.88 18.43 15.93
C THR A 381 -14.82 18.91 14.47
N ASP A 382 -13.66 19.39 14.02
CA ASP A 382 -13.45 19.87 12.64
C ASP A 382 -13.13 18.73 11.66
N GLY A 383 -12.86 17.52 12.15
CA GLY A 383 -12.64 16.30 11.36
C GLY A 383 -11.27 16.23 10.67
N THR A 384 -10.58 15.09 10.82
CA THR A 384 -9.33 14.77 10.11
C THR A 384 -9.62 13.71 9.04
N SER A 385 -8.99 13.79 7.87
CA SER A 385 -9.13 12.69 6.90
C SER A 385 -8.39 11.43 7.38
N VAL A 386 -8.86 10.25 6.95
CA VAL A 386 -8.18 8.98 7.22
C VAL A 386 -6.74 9.04 6.70
N GLN A 387 -6.54 9.60 5.50
CA GLN A 387 -5.22 9.81 4.91
C GLN A 387 -4.28 10.62 5.82
N GLU A 388 -4.70 11.81 6.26
CA GLU A 388 -3.89 12.67 7.13
C GLU A 388 -3.56 11.99 8.47
N ALA A 389 -4.50 11.20 9.00
CA ALA A 389 -4.30 10.44 10.23
C ALA A 389 -3.23 9.34 10.03
N ILE A 390 -3.31 8.59 8.93
CA ILE A 390 -2.35 7.54 8.59
C ILE A 390 -0.96 8.11 8.36
N ASP A 391 -0.83 9.21 7.60
CA ASP A 391 0.45 9.89 7.37
C ASP A 391 1.10 10.31 8.70
N PHE A 392 0.32 10.90 9.62
CA PHE A 392 0.79 11.29 10.95
C PHE A 392 1.22 10.08 11.81
N LEU A 393 0.41 9.03 11.83
CA LEU A 393 0.65 7.83 12.62
C LEU A 393 1.89 7.06 12.10
N LEU A 394 1.94 6.71 10.82
CA LEU A 394 3.08 5.99 10.23
C LEU A 394 4.36 6.83 10.25
N GLY A 395 4.24 8.16 10.06
CA GLY A 395 5.35 9.09 10.24
C GLY A 395 5.97 9.05 11.64
N SER A 396 5.17 8.75 12.67
CA SER A 396 5.59 8.64 14.07
C SER A 396 6.41 7.38 14.37
N ILE A 397 6.31 6.33 13.53
CA ILE A 397 7.04 5.07 13.68
C ILE A 397 8.01 4.80 12.53
N ASN A 398 8.30 5.81 11.71
CA ASN A 398 9.17 5.68 10.53
C ASN A 398 8.71 4.64 9.49
N ALA A 399 7.43 4.31 9.46
CA ALA A 399 6.86 3.37 8.51
C ALA A 399 6.16 4.07 7.34
N ARG A 400 5.86 3.32 6.29
CA ARG A 400 5.03 3.75 5.15
C ARG A 400 4.10 2.63 4.71
N ILE A 401 2.93 2.99 4.19
CA ILE A 401 2.01 2.06 3.53
C ILE A 401 1.98 2.33 2.04
N TYR A 402 2.08 1.28 1.23
CA TYR A 402 2.04 1.38 -0.24
C TYR A 402 1.46 0.11 -0.86
N THR A 403 1.33 0.11 -2.19
CA THR A 403 0.78 -1.02 -2.95
C THR A 403 1.89 -1.85 -3.58
N GLN A 404 1.87 -3.16 -3.33
CA GLN A 404 2.79 -4.15 -3.91
C GLN A 404 1.96 -5.31 -4.48
N SER A 405 2.11 -5.62 -5.77
CA SER A 405 1.48 -6.78 -6.41
C SER A 405 -0.02 -6.95 -6.10
N SER A 406 -0.80 -5.87 -6.19
CA SER A 406 -2.24 -5.76 -5.83
C SER A 406 -2.63 -5.74 -4.34
N LYS A 407 -1.65 -5.81 -3.43
CA LYS A 407 -1.88 -5.77 -1.97
C LYS A 407 -1.32 -4.51 -1.35
N TYR A 408 -1.86 -4.12 -0.21
CA TYR A 408 -1.26 -3.11 0.64
C TYR A 408 -0.16 -3.75 1.50
N THR A 409 0.97 -3.08 1.63
CA THR A 409 2.05 -3.52 2.52
C THR A 409 2.56 -2.33 3.32
N MET A 410 3.21 -2.60 4.45
CA MET A 410 3.87 -1.61 5.28
C MET A 410 5.35 -1.97 5.44
N ARG A 411 6.22 -0.97 5.40
CA ARG A 411 7.66 -1.15 5.64
C ARG A 411 8.23 -0.10 6.57
N ASP A 412 9.17 -0.54 7.41
CA ASP A 412 10.01 0.32 8.24
C ASP A 412 11.18 0.80 7.39
N LEU A 413 11.47 2.09 7.47
CA LEU A 413 12.58 2.71 6.76
C LEU A 413 13.94 2.50 7.48
N ASN A 414 13.95 1.74 8.57
CA ASN A 414 15.17 1.40 9.32
C ASN A 414 15.68 -0.01 9.07
N ASP A 415 14.84 -0.93 8.57
CA ASP A 415 15.33 -2.24 8.14
C ASP A 415 16.02 -2.10 6.80
N ARG A 416 17.33 -1.86 6.85
CA ARG A 416 18.18 -1.62 5.68
C ARG A 416 18.72 -2.90 5.06
N THR A 417 18.13 -4.05 5.35
CA THR A 417 18.63 -5.34 4.86
C THR A 417 18.48 -5.40 3.34
N PRO A 418 19.58 -5.38 2.56
CA PRO A 418 19.44 -5.31 1.13
C PRO A 418 18.95 -6.65 0.56
N VAL A 419 17.94 -6.59 -0.30
CA VAL A 419 17.30 -7.78 -0.87
C VAL A 419 18.05 -8.31 -2.08
N TYR A 420 18.87 -7.47 -2.70
CA TYR A 420 19.52 -7.76 -3.99
C TYR A 420 20.80 -6.91 -4.18
N GLU A 421 21.73 -7.41 -5.00
CA GLU A 421 22.95 -6.70 -5.39
C GLU A 421 22.96 -6.45 -6.90
N LEU A 422 22.85 -5.17 -7.28
CA LEU A 422 22.84 -4.73 -8.66
C LEU A 422 24.24 -4.71 -9.26
N SER A 423 24.41 -5.51 -10.30
CA SER A 423 25.67 -5.60 -11.04
C SER A 423 25.68 -4.71 -12.29
N ASP A 424 26.88 -4.32 -12.74
CA ASP A 424 27.06 -3.43 -13.89
C ASP A 424 26.52 -3.99 -15.21
N ASP A 425 26.53 -5.32 -15.37
CA ASP A 425 26.06 -6.00 -16.58
C ASP A 425 24.54 -5.95 -16.72
N GLU A 426 23.81 -5.66 -15.64
CA GLU A 426 22.38 -5.40 -15.68
C GLU A 426 22.06 -3.98 -16.12
N LEU A 427 23.02 -3.05 -16.11
CA LEU A 427 22.78 -1.67 -16.52
C LEU A 427 22.75 -1.54 -18.05
N LEU A 428 21.68 -0.93 -18.58
CA LEU A 428 21.58 -0.57 -20.00
C LEU A 428 22.59 0.53 -20.38
N LYS A 429 22.81 1.45 -19.44
CA LYS A 429 23.78 2.55 -19.54
C LYS A 429 24.30 2.87 -18.16
N ILE A 430 25.54 3.34 -18.10
CA ILE A 430 26.09 3.84 -16.83
C ILE A 430 25.30 5.10 -16.44
N PRO A 431 24.77 5.15 -15.21
CA PRO A 431 24.00 6.29 -14.75
C PRO A 431 24.84 7.57 -14.76
N ALA A 432 24.19 8.68 -15.13
CA ALA A 432 24.78 10.01 -15.06
C ALA A 432 25.16 10.36 -13.60
N PRO A 433 26.12 11.30 -13.37
CA PRO A 433 26.51 11.68 -12.02
C PRO A 433 25.36 12.29 -11.22
N TRP A 434 25.47 12.17 -9.89
CA TRP A 434 24.42 12.38 -8.89
C TRP A 434 23.76 13.75 -8.93
N GLU A 435 22.48 13.76 -8.61
CA GLU A 435 21.79 14.97 -8.17
C GLU A 435 21.87 15.07 -6.64
N PHE A 436 22.14 16.28 -6.16
CA PHE A 436 22.13 16.60 -4.73
C PHE A 436 21.04 17.62 -4.46
N ASP A 437 20.13 17.33 -3.54
CA ASP A 437 19.18 18.33 -3.07
C ASP A 437 19.63 18.89 -1.72
N SER A 438 19.85 20.21 -1.66
CA SER A 438 20.10 20.95 -0.43
C SER A 438 19.00 20.84 0.64
N LYS A 439 17.81 20.36 0.27
CA LYS A 439 16.66 20.14 1.18
C LYS A 439 16.64 18.75 1.82
N SER A 440 17.57 17.88 1.46
CA SER A 440 17.51 16.45 1.78
C SER A 440 18.30 16.01 3.02
N PHE A 441 19.00 16.94 3.68
CA PHE A 441 19.76 16.65 4.90
C PHE A 441 19.34 17.56 6.05
N PHE A 442 19.71 17.18 7.26
CA PHE A 442 19.53 17.99 8.46
C PHE A 442 20.66 17.86 9.47
N SER A 443 20.98 18.97 10.13
CA SER A 443 22.05 19.12 11.12
C SER A 443 21.57 19.04 12.57
N SER A 444 20.26 18.88 12.77
CA SER A 444 19.62 18.66 14.06
C SER A 444 18.19 18.19 13.83
N ILE A 445 17.68 17.38 14.75
CA ILE A 445 16.29 16.92 14.72
C ILE A 445 15.56 17.33 16.01
N ARG A 446 14.34 17.82 15.85
CA ARG A 446 13.39 18.02 16.94
C ARG A 446 12.22 17.06 16.76
N VAL A 447 12.03 16.19 17.74
CA VAL A 447 10.87 15.29 17.80
C VAL A 447 9.89 15.84 18.83
N LYS A 448 8.73 16.27 18.35
CA LYS A 448 7.60 16.69 19.17
C LYS A 448 6.77 15.46 19.51
N TYR A 449 6.59 15.20 20.80
CA TYR A 449 5.87 14.04 21.33
C TYR A 449 4.91 14.47 22.45
N ARG A 450 3.97 13.60 22.81
CA ARG A 450 3.00 13.81 23.89
C ARG A 450 2.26 15.16 23.77
N LYS A 451 1.51 15.29 22.68
CA LYS A 451 0.73 16.49 22.37
C LYS A 451 -0.27 16.83 23.48
N GLN A 452 -0.33 18.11 23.82
CA GLN A 452 -1.41 18.74 24.59
C GLN A 452 -2.39 19.36 23.60
N TRP A 453 -3.55 18.75 23.40
CA TRP A 453 -4.38 19.03 22.22
C TRP A 453 -5.01 20.42 22.21
N GLU A 454 -5.51 20.90 23.35
CA GLU A 454 -6.09 22.25 23.45
C GLU A 454 -5.02 23.34 23.26
N GLU A 455 -3.89 23.20 23.94
CA GLU A 455 -2.79 24.18 23.89
C GLU A 455 -2.01 24.13 22.58
N LYS A 456 -2.16 23.04 21.82
CA LYS A 456 -1.35 22.71 20.63
C LYS A 456 0.15 22.73 20.93
N GLU A 457 0.50 22.39 22.18
CA GLU A 457 1.86 22.28 22.66
C GLU A 457 2.32 20.83 22.67
N TYR A 458 3.63 20.63 22.61
CA TYR A 458 4.26 19.32 22.64
C TYR A 458 5.39 19.33 23.65
N TYR A 459 5.69 18.15 24.19
CA TYR A 459 7.03 17.93 24.74
C TYR A 459 8.00 17.81 23.57
N GLU A 460 9.16 18.45 23.70
CA GLU A 460 10.16 18.48 22.64
C GLU A 460 11.42 17.74 23.08
N LEU A 461 11.86 16.81 22.23
CA LEU A 461 13.20 16.27 22.28
C LEU A 461 14.02 16.92 21.18
N PHE A 462 15.13 17.55 21.54
CA PHE A 462 16.08 18.11 20.59
C PHE A 462 17.36 17.29 20.58
N ASP A 463 17.72 16.73 19.42
CA ASP A 463 18.94 15.97 19.22
C ASP A 463 19.85 16.66 18.19
N ASN A 464 21.04 17.03 18.65
CA ASN A 464 22.12 17.59 17.85
C ASN A 464 23.43 16.80 18.02
N SER A 465 23.36 15.56 18.52
CA SER A 465 24.51 14.70 18.84
C SER A 465 25.45 14.48 17.66
N LYS A 466 24.91 14.50 16.43
CA LYS A 466 25.64 14.32 15.18
C LYS A 466 25.90 15.61 14.39
N ARG A 467 25.72 16.78 15.01
CA ARG A 467 25.79 18.08 14.31
C ARG A 467 27.14 18.35 13.66
N SER A 468 28.25 17.99 14.32
CA SER A 468 29.59 18.21 13.75
C SER A 468 29.80 17.41 12.47
N GLU A 469 29.39 16.14 12.47
CA GLU A 469 29.45 15.25 11.30
C GLU A 469 28.54 15.76 10.17
N ALA A 470 27.31 16.20 10.49
CA ALA A 470 26.41 16.82 9.50
C ALA A 470 27.02 18.08 8.85
N LEU A 471 27.72 18.91 9.62
CA LEU A 471 28.33 20.15 9.15
C LEU A 471 29.62 19.93 8.36
N GLU A 472 30.39 18.89 8.70
CA GLU A 472 31.53 18.44 7.90
C GLU A 472 31.07 17.98 6.52
N ASN A 473 29.90 17.35 6.42
CA ASN A 473 29.36 16.85 5.16
C ASN A 473 28.63 17.91 4.30
N ASN A 474 27.86 18.82 4.92
CA ASN A 474 26.91 19.66 4.16
C ASN A 474 27.13 21.18 4.29
N ALA A 475 28.06 21.64 5.13
CA ALA A 475 28.43 23.05 5.35
C ALA A 475 27.31 24.04 5.77
N VAL A 476 26.04 23.61 5.81
CA VAL A 476 24.86 24.43 6.13
C VAL A 476 24.09 23.79 7.29
N GLU A 477 23.52 24.62 8.17
CA GLU A 477 22.62 24.16 9.22
C GLU A 477 21.18 24.11 8.72
N VAL A 478 20.58 22.92 8.79
CA VAL A 478 19.19 22.68 8.40
C VAL A 478 18.52 21.94 9.56
N PRO A 479 17.63 22.59 10.34
CA PRO A 479 16.87 21.91 11.37
C PRO A 479 15.73 21.09 10.74
N PHE A 480 15.53 19.87 11.21
CA PHE A 480 14.36 19.04 10.91
C PHE A 480 13.45 18.96 12.12
N GLU A 481 12.14 19.05 11.90
CA GLU A 481 11.14 18.96 12.95
C GLU A 481 10.05 17.98 12.53
N ILE A 482 9.64 17.12 13.45
CA ILE A 482 8.53 16.19 13.23
C ILE A 482 7.60 16.16 14.44
N GLU A 483 6.30 16.16 14.15
CA GLU A 483 5.24 15.94 15.12
C GLU A 483 4.85 14.46 15.13
N THR A 484 4.68 13.89 16.33
CA THR A 484 4.44 12.45 16.49
C THR A 484 3.31 12.14 17.45
N ALA A 485 2.74 10.94 17.29
CA ALA A 485 1.75 10.32 18.17
C ALA A 485 2.36 9.67 19.42
N LEU A 486 3.69 9.78 19.61
CA LEU A 486 4.42 9.09 20.68
C LEU A 486 4.13 9.70 22.06
N ARG A 487 4.16 8.85 23.09
CA ARG A 487 3.89 9.26 24.48
C ARG A 487 5.13 9.46 25.33
N THR A 488 6.22 8.77 25.04
CA THR A 488 7.41 8.72 25.90
C THR A 488 8.61 9.38 25.24
N SER A 489 9.47 9.98 26.07
CA SER A 489 10.75 10.54 25.60
C SER A 489 11.68 9.46 25.05
N THR A 490 11.59 8.23 25.56
CA THR A 490 12.38 7.08 25.10
C THR A 490 12.07 6.75 23.65
N ASN A 491 10.79 6.64 23.30
CA ASN A 491 10.39 6.35 21.92
C ASN A 491 10.75 7.53 21.00
N ALA A 492 10.58 8.77 21.47
CA ALA A 492 11.02 9.95 20.73
C ALA A 492 12.53 9.95 20.44
N GLN A 493 13.37 9.50 21.39
CA GLN A 493 14.81 9.37 21.21
C GLN A 493 15.18 8.29 20.19
N SER A 494 14.46 7.16 20.19
CA SER A 494 14.65 6.11 19.18
C SER A 494 14.36 6.64 17.77
N ILE A 495 13.22 7.32 17.58
CA ILE A 495 12.87 7.95 16.29
C ILE A 495 13.86 9.03 15.88
N ALA A 496 14.29 9.88 16.82
CA ALA A 496 15.30 10.90 16.56
C ALA A 496 16.59 10.27 16.02
N THR A 497 17.08 9.23 16.70
CA THR A 497 18.31 8.51 16.33
C THR A 497 18.20 7.91 14.93
N GLN A 498 17.11 7.18 14.67
CA GLN A 498 16.82 6.54 13.38
C GLN A 498 16.79 7.55 12.23
N ARG A 499 16.02 8.63 12.37
CA ARG A 499 15.91 9.66 11.34
C ARG A 499 17.22 10.40 11.14
N TYR A 500 17.94 10.73 12.22
CA TYR A 500 19.19 11.47 12.12
C TYR A 500 20.25 10.69 11.33
N LEU A 501 20.33 9.37 11.51
CA LEU A 501 21.23 8.54 10.69
C LEU A 501 20.91 8.59 9.20
N ARG A 502 19.64 8.78 8.82
CA ARG A 502 19.23 8.90 7.41
C ARG A 502 19.46 10.30 6.84
N GLY A 503 19.28 11.35 7.66
CA GLY A 503 19.35 12.74 7.21
C GLY A 503 20.70 13.42 7.38
N ILE A 504 21.73 12.74 7.90
CA ILE A 504 23.03 13.36 8.16
C ILE A 504 23.83 13.65 6.89
N LEU A 505 23.60 12.89 5.83
CA LEU A 505 24.23 13.04 4.52
C LEU A 505 23.24 13.71 3.56
N ALA A 506 23.74 14.62 2.71
CA ALA A 506 22.99 15.04 1.53
C ALA A 506 22.63 13.81 0.72
N GLN A 507 21.33 13.63 0.50
CA GLN A 507 20.82 12.52 -0.27
C GLN A 507 21.34 12.61 -1.69
N GLN A 508 21.85 11.48 -2.19
CA GLN A 508 22.32 11.35 -3.56
C GLN A 508 21.31 10.50 -4.31
N LEU A 509 20.79 11.04 -5.41
CA LEU A 509 19.87 10.32 -6.28
C LEU A 509 20.61 9.75 -7.49
N VAL A 510 20.35 8.49 -7.79
CA VAL A 510 20.89 7.78 -8.95
C VAL A 510 19.74 7.24 -9.79
N HIS A 511 19.60 7.74 -11.01
CA HIS A 511 18.64 7.23 -11.98
C HIS A 511 19.29 6.16 -12.84
N ILE A 512 18.81 4.93 -12.73
CA ILE A 512 19.32 3.76 -13.47
C ILE A 512 18.31 3.26 -14.48
N SER A 513 18.83 2.67 -15.56
CA SER A 513 18.05 1.95 -16.56
C SER A 513 18.67 0.58 -16.75
N LEU A 514 17.85 -0.46 -16.69
CA LEU A 514 18.27 -1.86 -16.68
C LEU A 514 18.03 -2.53 -18.04
N ALA A 515 18.90 -3.48 -18.37
CA ALA A 515 18.74 -4.38 -19.51
C ALA A 515 17.84 -5.57 -19.16
N THR A 516 17.76 -5.93 -17.88
CA THR A 516 17.02 -7.05 -17.30
C THR A 516 15.71 -6.59 -16.63
N SER A 517 14.83 -7.54 -16.29
CA SER A 517 13.66 -7.29 -15.45
C SER A 517 14.06 -6.81 -14.07
N ILE A 518 13.24 -5.94 -13.47
CA ILE A 518 13.45 -5.46 -12.11
C ILE A 518 12.82 -6.46 -11.13
N THR A 519 13.64 -7.00 -10.24
CA THR A 519 13.19 -7.87 -9.13
C THR A 519 12.89 -7.10 -7.86
N ALA A 520 13.48 -5.91 -7.70
CA ALA A 520 13.25 -5.03 -6.56
C ALA A 520 11.87 -4.37 -6.61
N GLU A 521 11.38 -3.99 -5.45
CA GLU A 521 10.15 -3.25 -5.20
C GLU A 521 10.45 -1.85 -4.66
N LEU A 522 9.42 -1.00 -4.61
CA LEU A 522 9.53 0.29 -3.94
C LEU A 522 9.92 0.08 -2.46
N TYR A 523 10.83 0.91 -1.94
CA TYR A 523 11.42 0.81 -0.61
C TYR A 523 12.35 -0.39 -0.35
N ASP A 524 12.62 -1.24 -1.35
CA ASP A 524 13.69 -2.22 -1.19
C ASP A 524 15.05 -1.52 -1.05
N TYR A 525 15.90 -2.11 -0.22
CA TYR A 525 17.30 -1.75 -0.16
C TYR A 525 18.09 -2.67 -1.11
N ILE A 526 19.01 -2.09 -1.88
CA ILE A 526 19.88 -2.84 -2.78
C ILE A 526 21.34 -2.43 -2.59
N TYR A 527 22.23 -3.38 -2.83
CA TYR A 527 23.64 -3.06 -3.01
C TYR A 527 23.88 -2.58 -4.43
N PHE A 528 24.65 -1.51 -4.59
CA PHE A 528 25.11 -1.07 -5.88
C PHE A 528 26.53 -0.52 -5.80
N THR A 529 27.37 -0.89 -6.76
CA THR A 529 28.72 -0.35 -6.93
C THR A 529 28.76 0.45 -8.21
N HIS A 530 29.03 1.74 -8.13
CA HIS A 530 29.07 2.58 -9.31
C HIS A 530 30.44 2.49 -9.97
N ASN A 531 30.53 1.91 -11.16
CA ASN A 531 31.77 1.87 -11.94
C ASN A 531 31.77 2.85 -13.11
N ARG A 532 32.94 3.46 -13.35
CA ARG A 532 33.15 4.26 -14.56
C ARG A 532 33.40 3.33 -15.75
N ARG A 533 32.80 3.63 -16.91
CA ARG A 533 32.99 2.80 -18.11
C ARG A 533 34.47 2.65 -18.44
N GLY A 534 34.95 1.40 -18.48
CA GLY A 534 36.32 1.10 -18.87
C GLY A 534 37.39 1.46 -17.83
N VAL A 535 37.00 1.74 -16.59
CA VAL A 535 37.94 1.91 -15.46
C VAL A 535 37.65 0.82 -14.44
N SER A 536 38.69 0.10 -14.01
CA SER A 536 38.58 -0.96 -12.99
C SER A 536 38.41 -0.43 -11.57
N THR A 537 38.49 0.89 -11.39
CA THR A 537 38.34 1.56 -10.10
C THR A 537 36.91 2.11 -10.02
N PRO A 538 36.13 1.69 -9.00
CA PRO A 538 34.80 2.22 -8.76
C PRO A 538 34.82 3.74 -8.56
N ILE A 539 33.75 4.41 -8.98
CA ILE A 539 33.49 5.82 -8.66
C ILE A 539 33.10 5.95 -7.18
N THR A 540 32.30 5.00 -6.69
CA THR A 540 32.00 4.82 -5.27
C THR A 540 32.29 3.40 -4.85
N GLU A 541 32.64 3.24 -3.58
CA GLU A 541 32.61 1.93 -2.95
C GLU A 541 31.18 1.35 -3.01
N ARG A 542 31.07 0.05 -2.75
CA ARG A 542 29.78 -0.63 -2.64
C ARG A 542 28.94 0.10 -1.59
N ALA A 543 27.72 0.48 -1.93
CA ALA A 543 26.84 1.21 -1.02
C ALA A 543 25.44 0.61 -1.01
N ILE A 544 24.70 0.93 0.05
CA ILE A 544 23.28 0.59 0.19
C ILE A 544 22.47 1.75 -0.38
N TYR A 545 21.52 1.41 -1.25
CA TYR A 545 20.57 2.35 -1.83
C TYR A 545 19.14 1.89 -1.55
N GLU A 546 18.24 2.83 -1.33
CA GLU A 546 16.79 2.60 -1.25
C GLU A 546 16.15 2.88 -2.62
N VAL A 547 15.24 2.02 -3.07
CA VAL A 547 14.46 2.26 -4.29
C VAL A 547 13.33 3.25 -3.97
N ILE A 548 13.44 4.48 -4.49
CA ILE A 548 12.45 5.55 -4.26
C ILE A 548 11.59 5.87 -5.50
N ALA A 549 11.95 5.34 -6.66
CA ALA A 549 11.04 5.28 -7.80
C ALA A 549 11.32 4.04 -8.65
N ILE A 550 10.29 3.46 -9.25
CA ILE A 550 10.40 2.24 -10.05
C ILE A 550 9.37 2.23 -11.18
N SER A 551 9.81 1.82 -12.37
CA SER A 551 8.97 1.45 -13.50
C SER A 551 9.45 0.10 -14.04
N LYS A 552 8.65 -0.94 -13.80
CA LYS A 552 8.98 -2.33 -14.17
C LYS A 552 8.95 -2.50 -15.69
N ILE A 553 8.04 -1.82 -16.40
CA ILE A 553 7.94 -1.86 -17.86
C ILE A 553 9.09 -1.12 -18.54
N ASN A 554 9.39 0.11 -18.09
CA ASN A 554 10.47 0.89 -18.69
C ASN A 554 11.86 0.48 -18.16
N LYS A 555 11.90 -0.44 -17.20
CA LYS A 555 13.13 -0.96 -16.56
C LYS A 555 13.97 0.15 -15.98
N THR A 556 13.33 1.11 -15.30
CA THR A 556 14.01 2.24 -14.65
C THR A 556 13.78 2.22 -13.15
N MET A 557 14.82 2.61 -12.41
CA MET A 557 14.71 2.90 -10.98
C MET A 557 15.38 4.23 -10.65
N THR A 558 14.88 4.90 -9.62
CA THR A 558 15.58 5.97 -8.92
C THR A 558 15.99 5.44 -7.55
N LEU A 559 17.28 5.50 -7.30
CA LEU A 559 17.91 5.01 -6.09
C LEU A 559 18.34 6.17 -5.22
N LEU A 560 18.03 6.10 -3.94
CA LEU A 560 18.46 7.02 -2.90
C LEU A 560 19.64 6.40 -2.15
N TYR A 561 20.80 7.05 -2.17
CA TYR A 561 21.95 6.63 -1.38
C TYR A 561 21.66 6.70 0.12
N ILE A 562 22.01 5.64 0.85
CA ILE A 562 21.80 5.55 2.31
C ILE A 562 23.13 5.59 3.05
N GLU A 563 24.01 4.63 2.79
CA GLU A 563 25.32 4.53 3.44
C GLU A 563 26.29 3.64 2.66
N ASP A 564 27.57 3.81 2.93
CA ASP A 564 28.61 2.90 2.42
C ASP A 564 28.48 1.52 3.06
N SER A 565 28.63 0.48 2.25
CA SER A 565 28.69 -0.90 2.73
C SER A 565 30.14 -1.39 2.65
N PRO A 566 30.74 -1.82 3.77
CA PRO A 566 32.05 -2.45 3.68
C PRO A 566 31.91 -3.66 2.74
N ALA A 567 32.83 -3.76 1.77
CA ALA A 567 32.83 -4.87 0.83
C ALA A 567 32.73 -6.19 1.60
N PRO A 568 31.93 -7.17 1.12
CA PRO A 568 31.90 -8.49 1.76
C PRO A 568 33.34 -8.99 1.85
N PRO A 569 33.76 -9.58 2.98
CA PRO A 569 35.12 -10.06 3.13
C PRO A 569 35.47 -10.88 1.91
N ALA A 570 36.55 -10.50 1.22
CA ALA A 570 36.98 -11.18 0.01
C ALA A 570 36.90 -12.69 0.28
N PRO A 571 36.22 -13.48 -0.58
CA PRO A 571 36.10 -14.91 -0.34
C PRO A 571 37.49 -15.42 -0.03
N ILE A 572 37.66 -16.12 1.10
CA ILE A 572 38.95 -16.70 1.45
C ILE A 572 39.26 -17.66 0.31
N VAL A 573 40.08 -17.19 -0.63
CA VAL A 573 40.65 -18.03 -1.66
C VAL A 573 41.63 -18.90 -0.91
N ILE A 574 41.14 -20.04 -0.40
CA ILE A 574 42.02 -21.12 0.04
C ILE A 574 42.81 -21.47 -1.23
N PRO A 575 44.13 -21.22 -1.25
CA PRO A 575 44.91 -21.56 -2.42
C PRO A 575 44.72 -23.05 -2.69
N ILE A 576 44.21 -23.39 -3.88
CA ILE A 576 44.21 -24.76 -4.39
C ILE A 576 45.68 -25.18 -4.41
N GLY A 577 46.11 -25.90 -3.38
CA GLY A 577 47.52 -26.16 -3.07
C GLY A 577 47.86 -26.24 -1.57
N ALA A 578 46.97 -25.82 -0.67
CA ALA A 578 47.19 -25.95 0.78
C ALA A 578 46.71 -27.29 1.38
N GLU A 579 46.00 -28.13 0.61
CA GLU A 579 45.55 -29.46 1.08
C GLU A 579 46.68 -30.50 1.14
N GLU A 580 47.84 -30.27 0.52
CA GLU A 580 48.98 -31.20 0.56
C GLU A 580 49.97 -30.97 1.71
N MET A 581 49.72 -30.02 2.63
CA MET A 581 50.62 -29.74 3.75
C MET A 581 50.19 -30.31 5.11
N PHE A 582 49.02 -30.95 5.20
CA PHE A 582 48.67 -31.77 6.37
C PHE A 582 49.05 -33.22 6.11
N ASN A 583 50.35 -33.45 6.08
CA ASN A 583 50.95 -34.77 5.95
C ASN A 583 50.84 -35.55 7.28
N ASP A 584 50.58 -36.84 7.12
CA ASP A 584 50.04 -37.82 8.06
C ASP A 584 50.99 -38.30 9.20
N ASP A 585 52.01 -37.51 9.58
CA ASP A 585 53.19 -38.04 10.30
C ASP A 585 53.37 -37.60 11.78
N MET A 586 52.33 -37.11 12.47
CA MET A 586 52.45 -36.77 13.91
C MET A 586 51.47 -37.45 14.87
N PHE A 587 50.68 -38.44 14.45
CA PHE A 587 49.82 -39.20 15.37
C PHE A 587 50.12 -40.70 15.33
N ASN A 588 51.35 -41.07 15.68
CA ASN A 588 51.64 -42.43 16.11
C ASN A 588 52.80 -42.46 17.09
N ASP A 589 52.55 -42.09 18.35
CA ASP A 589 53.28 -42.69 19.46
C ASP A 589 52.46 -42.70 20.77
N ASN A 590 51.93 -43.89 21.06
CA ASN A 590 51.82 -44.51 22.38
C ASN A 590 51.25 -43.70 23.55
N PHE A 591 49.90 -43.73 23.68
CA PHE A 591 49.23 -43.63 24.99
C PHE A 591 48.25 -44.79 25.18
N MET A 592 48.79 -45.96 25.56
CA MET A 592 48.06 -47.02 26.23
C MET A 592 48.92 -47.54 27.38
N ARG A 593 48.68 -47.03 28.60
CA ARG A 593 48.92 -47.75 29.87
C ARG A 593 48.25 -47.05 31.05
N GLY A 594 47.23 -47.73 31.59
CA GLY A 594 47.07 -47.92 33.04
C GLY A 594 46.03 -47.05 33.76
N THR A 595 44.88 -47.65 34.07
CA THR A 595 44.21 -47.41 35.36
C THR A 595 45.08 -47.94 36.51
N LEU A 596 45.48 -47.04 37.40
CA LEU A 596 45.30 -47.13 38.86
C LEU A 596 45.33 -45.72 39.44
#